data_AF-A0A924QZY9-F1
#
_entry.id   AF-A0A924QZY9-F1
#
_cell.length_a   1.000
_cell.length_b   1.000
_cell.length_c   1.000
_cell.angle_alpha   90.00
_cell.angle_beta   90.00
_cell.angle_gamma   90.00
#
_symmetry.space_group_name_H-M   'P 1'
#
loop_
_entity.id
_entity.type
_entity.pdbx_description
1 polymer ?
#
loop_
_entity_poly.entity_id
_entity_poly.type
_entity_poly.pdbx_seq_one_letter_code
_entity_poly.pdbx_strand_id
1 'polypeptide(L)'
;RGELAGERLEVAMNTQDQEDEQSCFSDNTHRDVVGGALGIQNVWLGSYKRLDGSMLQGASLKMLVAAKNPALSDKVSLQIAQSVTNASAIQAPFDREIIGNKDAPGRIRVQKTIDSLVQQSKDLTEAAAALGITKLARAK
;
A
#
# COMPACT_ATOMS: atom_id res chain seq x y z
N ARG A 1 0.98 -5.80 10.37
CA ARG A 1 0.84 -5.72 8.90
C ARG A 1 -0.44 -4.94 8.62
N GLY A 2 -0.47 -4.08 7.61
CA GLY A 2 -1.69 -3.37 7.22
C GLY A 2 -2.68 -4.27 6.50
N GLU A 3 -3.96 -3.87 6.50
CA GLU A 3 -5.08 -4.63 5.90
C GLU A 3 -4.88 -4.87 4.39
N LEU A 4 -4.38 -3.87 3.65
CA LEU A 4 -4.14 -3.98 2.20
C LEU A 4 -3.14 -5.09 1.84
N ALA A 5 -2.14 -5.36 2.69
CA ALA A 5 -1.21 -6.46 2.48
C ALA A 5 -1.81 -7.79 2.93
N GLY A 6 -2.30 -7.83 4.18
CA GLY A 6 -2.72 -9.09 4.81
C GLY A 6 -4.05 -9.62 4.30
N GLU A 7 -5.09 -8.80 4.34
CA GLU A 7 -6.46 -9.26 4.05
C GLU A 7 -6.79 -9.17 2.56
N ARG A 8 -6.25 -8.18 1.84
CA ARG A 8 -6.58 -7.95 0.42
C ARG A 8 -5.68 -8.65 -0.59
N LEU A 9 -4.46 -9.01 -0.20
CA LEU A 9 -3.48 -9.62 -1.11
C LEU A 9 -3.02 -11.00 -0.63
N GLU A 10 -2.57 -11.13 0.62
CA GLU A 10 -2.03 -12.40 1.12
C GLU A 10 -3.07 -13.53 1.14
N VAL A 11 -4.35 -13.26 1.42
CA VAL A 11 -5.42 -14.28 1.44
C VAL A 11 -5.52 -14.96 0.06
N ALA A 12 -5.88 -14.21 -0.98
CA ALA A 12 -5.98 -14.73 -2.34
C ALA A 12 -4.65 -15.32 -2.86
N MET A 13 -3.52 -14.70 -2.51
CA MET A 13 -2.19 -15.21 -2.88
C MET A 13 -1.88 -16.59 -2.27
N ASN A 14 -2.40 -16.87 -1.06
CA ASN A 14 -2.19 -18.14 -0.38
C ASN A 14 -3.15 -19.22 -0.88
N THR A 15 -4.42 -18.87 -1.08
CA THR A 15 -5.45 -19.83 -1.54
C THR A 15 -5.36 -20.08 -3.04
N GLN A 16 -4.87 -19.10 -3.80
CA GLN A 16 -4.87 -19.08 -5.27
C GLN A 16 -6.27 -19.22 -5.86
N ASP A 17 -7.29 -18.86 -5.07
CA ASP A 17 -8.69 -18.92 -5.47
C ASP A 17 -9.15 -17.55 -5.97
N GLN A 18 -9.85 -17.54 -7.09
CA GLN A 18 -10.50 -16.34 -7.62
C GLN A 18 -11.58 -15.84 -6.65
N GLU A 19 -12.25 -16.73 -5.91
CA GLU A 19 -13.32 -16.32 -4.99
C GLU A 19 -12.79 -15.57 -3.75
N ASP A 20 -11.49 -15.67 -3.48
CA ASP A 20 -10.84 -15.00 -2.36
C ASP A 20 -10.24 -13.62 -2.71
N GLU A 21 -10.22 -13.23 -3.99
CA GLU A 21 -9.84 -11.86 -4.36
C GLU A 21 -10.97 -10.86 -4.11
N GLN A 22 -10.62 -9.66 -3.67
CA GLN A 22 -11.58 -8.67 -3.15
C GLN A 22 -12.74 -8.33 -4.08
N SER A 23 -12.47 -8.20 -5.38
CA SER A 23 -13.43 -7.75 -6.39
C SER A 23 -13.63 -8.78 -7.51
N CYS A 24 -13.67 -10.06 -7.12
CA CYS A 24 -13.74 -11.25 -7.98
C CYS A 24 -14.83 -11.20 -9.07
N PHE A 25 -16.00 -10.60 -8.79
CA PHE A 25 -17.10 -10.51 -9.77
C PHE A 25 -16.88 -9.45 -10.87
N SER A 26 -15.92 -8.55 -10.71
CA SER A 26 -15.69 -7.41 -11.60
C SER A 26 -14.28 -7.34 -12.18
N ASP A 27 -13.42 -8.31 -11.84
CA ASP A 27 -12.00 -8.35 -12.21
C ASP A 27 -11.21 -7.06 -11.88
N ASN A 28 -11.66 -6.34 -10.85
CA ASN A 28 -11.17 -5.00 -10.54
C ASN A 28 -10.10 -4.96 -9.44
N THR A 29 -9.75 -6.09 -8.83
CA THR A 29 -8.84 -6.17 -7.68
C THR A 29 -7.49 -5.48 -7.95
N HIS A 30 -6.93 -5.62 -9.15
CA HIS A 30 -5.70 -4.93 -9.55
C HIS A 30 -5.80 -3.39 -9.40
N ARG A 31 -6.96 -2.79 -9.69
CA ARG A 31 -7.19 -1.34 -9.51
C ARG A 31 -7.47 -0.99 -8.06
N ASP A 32 -8.17 -1.84 -7.33
CA ASP A 32 -8.48 -1.60 -5.91
C ASP A 32 -7.20 -1.54 -5.09
N VAL A 33 -6.23 -2.41 -5.39
CA VAL A 33 -4.91 -2.41 -4.75
C VAL A 33 -4.15 -1.11 -5.03
N VAL A 34 -4.17 -0.64 -6.30
CA VAL A 34 -3.58 0.66 -6.67
C VAL A 34 -4.29 1.81 -5.97
N GLY A 35 -5.62 1.81 -5.93
CA GLY A 35 -6.43 2.82 -5.24
C GLY A 35 -6.12 2.90 -3.74
N GLY A 36 -5.98 1.75 -3.08
CA GLY A 36 -5.57 1.65 -1.69
C GLY A 36 -4.17 2.23 -1.45
N ALA A 37 -3.19 1.87 -2.28
CA ALA A 37 -1.83 2.40 -2.19
C ALA A 37 -1.77 3.92 -2.43
N LEU A 38 -2.49 4.41 -3.44
CA LEU A 38 -2.62 5.85 -3.73
C LEU A 38 -3.30 6.59 -2.59
N GLY A 39 -4.34 6.02 -1.98
CA GLY A 39 -5.01 6.60 -0.82
C GLY A 39 -4.03 6.87 0.33
N ILE A 40 -3.15 5.91 0.63
CA ILE A 40 -2.10 6.07 1.64
C ILE A 40 -1.12 7.18 1.24
N GLN A 41 -0.69 7.21 -0.02
CA GLN A 41 0.23 8.25 -0.53
C GLN A 41 -0.38 9.65 -0.43
N ASN A 42 -1.65 9.81 -0.82
CA ASN A 42 -2.34 11.09 -0.79
C ASN A 42 -2.42 11.66 0.65
N VAL A 43 -2.74 10.80 1.62
CA VAL A 43 -2.77 11.19 3.05
C VAL A 43 -1.38 11.54 3.56
N TRP A 44 -0.36 10.74 3.23
CA TRP A 44 1.02 10.99 3.64
C TRP A 44 1.54 12.35 3.13
N LEU A 45 1.29 12.65 1.85
CA LEU A 45 1.71 13.87 1.19
C LEU A 45 0.81 15.08 1.48
N GLY A 46 -0.39 14.87 2.04
CA GLY A 46 -1.39 15.93 2.22
C GLY A 46 -1.84 16.53 0.89
N SER A 47 -1.88 15.72 -0.18
CA SER A 47 -2.23 16.18 -1.52
C SER A 47 -3.09 15.16 -2.26
N TYR A 48 -4.07 15.65 -3.02
CA TYR A 48 -4.93 14.85 -3.88
C TYR A 48 -5.26 15.60 -5.16
N LYS A 49 -5.10 14.93 -6.32
CA LYS A 49 -5.54 15.46 -7.61
C LYS A 49 -7.01 15.14 -7.82
N ARG A 50 -7.85 16.17 -7.91
CA ARG A 50 -9.28 16.04 -8.16
C ARG A 50 -9.57 15.64 -9.61
N LEU A 51 -10.82 15.22 -9.86
CA LEU A 51 -11.29 14.83 -11.19
C LEU A 51 -11.22 15.95 -12.22
N ASP A 52 -11.37 17.20 -11.79
CA ASP A 52 -11.22 18.41 -12.64
C ASP A 52 -9.75 18.78 -12.90
N GLY A 53 -8.80 17.98 -12.39
CA GLY A 53 -7.36 18.22 -12.51
C GLY A 53 -6.78 19.18 -11.47
N SER A 54 -7.62 19.86 -10.68
CA SER A 54 -7.16 20.75 -9.60
C SER A 54 -6.48 19.96 -8.48
N MET A 55 -5.51 20.58 -7.81
CA MET A 55 -4.81 19.98 -6.69
C MET A 55 -5.41 20.46 -5.37
N LEU A 56 -5.92 19.54 -4.55
CA LEU A 56 -6.12 19.78 -3.12
C LEU A 56 -4.78 19.56 -2.42
N GLN A 57 -4.30 20.55 -1.67
CA GLN A 57 -3.03 20.51 -0.94
C GLN A 57 -3.19 21.18 0.42
N GLY A 58 -2.44 20.71 1.42
CA GLY A 58 -2.44 21.30 2.76
C GLY A 58 -1.32 20.73 3.64
N ALA A 59 -1.49 20.87 4.96
CA ALA A 59 -0.61 20.23 5.93
C ALA A 59 -0.57 18.71 5.71
N SER A 60 0.61 18.11 5.92
CA SER A 60 0.84 16.70 5.63
C SER A 60 1.58 15.97 6.74
N LEU A 61 1.38 14.66 6.82
CA LEU A 61 2.14 13.79 7.73
C LEU A 61 3.64 13.82 7.38
N LYS A 62 3.97 13.89 6.08
CA LYS A 62 5.34 14.09 5.60
C LYS A 62 6.00 15.31 6.27
N MET A 63 5.33 16.47 6.26
CA MET A 63 5.87 17.70 6.87
C MET A 63 6.00 17.56 8.38
N LEU A 64 5.02 16.95 9.05
CA LEU A 64 5.04 16.74 10.49
C LEU A 64 6.23 15.86 10.92
N VAL A 65 6.45 14.76 10.20
CA VAL A 65 7.58 13.86 10.45
C VAL A 65 8.90 14.54 10.08
N ALA A 66 8.97 15.27 8.96
CA ALA A 66 10.17 15.97 8.55
C ALA A 66 10.63 17.02 9.57
N ALA A 67 9.69 17.67 10.27
CA ALA A 67 10.01 18.62 11.34
C ALA A 67 10.71 17.98 12.55
N LYS A 68 10.62 16.65 12.71
CA LYS A 68 11.30 15.89 13.78
C LYS A 68 12.48 15.07 13.26
N ASN A 69 12.32 14.43 12.11
CA ASN A 69 13.30 13.55 11.49
C ASN A 69 13.16 13.60 9.96
N PRO A 70 13.90 14.48 9.26
CA PRO A 70 13.86 14.62 7.80
C PRO A 70 14.19 13.32 7.06
N ALA A 71 15.25 12.62 7.48
CA ALA A 71 15.70 11.39 6.83
C ALA A 71 14.63 10.28 6.91
N LEU A 72 13.93 10.18 8.04
CA LEU A 72 12.82 9.24 8.20
C LEU A 72 11.63 9.63 7.30
N SER A 73 11.32 10.93 7.18
CA SER A 73 10.27 11.41 6.28
C SER A 73 10.56 11.04 4.82
N ASP A 74 11.81 11.18 4.38
CA ASP A 74 12.23 10.80 3.02
C ASP A 74 12.19 9.29 2.81
N LYS A 75 12.68 8.50 3.78
CA LYS A 75 12.59 7.03 3.77
C LYS A 75 11.14 6.56 3.62
N VAL A 76 10.23 7.06 4.44
CA VAL A 76 8.80 6.70 4.40
C VAL A 76 8.17 7.12 3.07
N SER A 77 8.51 8.32 2.57
CA SER A 77 8.01 8.81 1.28
C SER A 77 8.43 7.91 0.12
N LEU A 78 9.69 7.49 0.10
CA LEU A 78 10.22 6.57 -0.91
C LEU A 78 9.53 5.20 -0.82
N GLN A 79 9.37 4.67 0.39
CA GLN A 79 8.72 3.38 0.60
C GLN A 79 7.24 3.39 0.14
N ILE A 80 6.51 4.46 0.42
CA ILE A 80 5.12 4.60 -0.04
C ILE A 80 5.05 4.70 -1.57
N ALA A 81 5.91 5.49 -2.20
CA ALA A 81 5.98 5.58 -3.66
C ALA A 81 6.34 4.23 -4.31
N GLN A 82 7.21 3.45 -3.66
CA GLN A 82 7.56 2.11 -4.10
C GLN A 82 6.37 1.14 -4.01
N SER A 83 5.56 1.22 -2.95
CA SER A 83 4.33 0.42 -2.84
C SER A 83 3.32 0.75 -3.93
N VAL A 84 3.11 2.03 -4.24
CA VAL A 84 2.25 2.45 -5.37
C VAL A 84 2.77 1.91 -6.69
N THR A 85 4.09 1.99 -6.91
CA THR A 85 4.73 1.47 -8.12
C THR A 85 4.55 -0.05 -8.26
N ASN A 86 4.75 -0.79 -7.17
CA ASN A 86 4.58 -2.25 -7.18
C ASN A 86 3.11 -2.65 -7.38
N ALA A 87 2.18 -1.98 -6.68
CA ALA A 87 0.74 -2.18 -6.87
C ALA A 87 0.32 -1.96 -8.33
N SER A 88 0.86 -0.92 -8.97
CA SER A 88 0.56 -0.59 -10.38
C SER A 88 1.17 -1.58 -11.38
N ALA A 89 2.11 -2.42 -10.95
CA ALA A 89 2.71 -3.43 -11.80
C ALA A 89 1.88 -4.71 -11.88
N ILE A 90 0.95 -4.93 -10.92
CA ILE A 90 0.03 -6.07 -10.93
C ILE A 90 -0.85 -6.00 -12.17
N GLN A 91 -0.91 -7.11 -12.91
CA GLN A 91 -1.66 -7.18 -14.16
C GLN A 91 -3.12 -7.61 -13.93
N ALA A 92 -3.97 -7.29 -14.91
CA ALA A 92 -5.35 -7.76 -14.94
C ALA A 92 -5.48 -9.03 -15.79
N PRO A 93 -6.40 -9.94 -15.45
CA PRO A 93 -7.14 -10.00 -14.18
C PRO A 93 -6.25 -10.53 -13.03
N PHE A 94 -6.58 -10.16 -11.79
CA PHE A 94 -5.70 -10.40 -10.63
C PHE A 94 -5.59 -11.89 -10.28
N ASP A 95 -6.67 -12.66 -10.43
CA ASP A 95 -6.72 -14.12 -10.29
C ASP A 95 -5.60 -14.84 -11.06
N ARG A 96 -5.21 -14.32 -12.24
CA ARG A 96 -4.12 -14.90 -13.04
C ARG A 96 -2.74 -14.58 -12.50
N GLU A 97 -2.60 -13.51 -11.71
CA GLU A 97 -1.35 -13.13 -11.08
C GLU A 97 -1.03 -13.95 -9.83
N ILE A 98 -2.02 -14.61 -9.22
CA ILE A 98 -1.83 -15.35 -7.96
C ILE A 98 -1.64 -16.87 -8.13
N ILE A 99 -1.91 -17.41 -9.33
CA ILE A 99 -1.84 -18.84 -9.62
C ILE A 99 -0.41 -19.29 -9.95
N GLY A 100 -0.07 -20.52 -9.56
CA GLY A 100 1.14 -21.23 -9.95
C GLY A 100 2.21 -21.26 -8.86
N ASN A 101 3.43 -21.65 -9.24
CA ASN A 101 4.56 -21.73 -8.31
C ASN A 101 5.03 -20.33 -7.89
N LYS A 102 5.75 -20.24 -6.76
CA LYS A 102 6.22 -18.96 -6.19
C LYS A 102 7.08 -18.12 -7.14
N ASP A 103 7.71 -18.75 -8.12
CA ASP A 103 8.52 -18.12 -9.17
C ASP A 103 7.72 -17.70 -10.41
N ALA A 104 6.40 -17.95 -10.44
CA ALA A 104 5.53 -17.45 -11.50
C ALA A 104 5.62 -15.91 -11.57
N PRO A 105 5.76 -15.31 -12.77
CA PRO A 105 5.98 -13.87 -12.90
C PRO A 105 4.90 -13.00 -12.24
N GLY A 106 3.62 -13.39 -12.32
CA GLY A 106 2.53 -12.68 -11.63
C GLY A 106 2.67 -12.75 -10.12
N ARG A 107 2.97 -13.94 -9.60
CA ARG A 107 3.14 -14.17 -8.15
C ARG A 107 4.29 -13.35 -7.59
N ILE A 108 5.38 -13.21 -8.34
CA ILE A 108 6.49 -12.32 -7.97
C ILE A 108 6.03 -10.86 -7.86
N ARG A 109 5.19 -10.37 -8.78
CA ARG A 109 4.66 -8.99 -8.72
C ARG A 109 3.75 -8.77 -7.52
N VAL A 110 2.84 -9.70 -7.24
CA VAL A 110 1.94 -9.63 -6.08
C VAL A 110 2.75 -9.71 -4.78
N GLN A 111 3.70 -10.64 -4.67
CA GLN A 111 4.57 -10.77 -3.49
C GLN A 111 5.40 -9.50 -3.25
N LYS A 112 5.97 -8.91 -4.31
CA LYS A 112 6.72 -7.65 -4.20
C LYS A 112 5.84 -6.50 -3.66
N THR A 113 4.57 -6.48 -4.04
CA THR A 113 3.59 -5.51 -3.52
C THR A 113 3.30 -5.76 -2.04
N ILE A 114 3.05 -7.02 -1.65
CA ILE A 114 2.85 -7.43 -0.25
C ILE A 114 4.05 -7.01 0.61
N ASP A 115 5.26 -7.39 0.21
CA ASP A 115 6.48 -7.10 0.97
C ASP A 115 6.70 -5.60 1.14
N SER A 116 6.45 -4.82 0.08
CA SER A 116 6.53 -3.37 0.10
C SER A 116 5.52 -2.73 1.07
N LEU A 117 4.28 -3.22 1.10
CA LEU A 117 3.24 -2.73 2.00
C LEU A 117 3.49 -3.14 3.46
N VAL A 118 4.07 -4.32 3.69
CA VAL A 118 4.53 -4.75 5.00
C VAL A 118 5.65 -3.84 5.50
N GLN A 119 6.64 -3.52 4.66
CA GLN A 119 7.71 -2.59 5.03
C GLN A 119 7.18 -1.17 5.26
N GLN A 120 6.28 -0.69 4.40
CA GLN A 120 5.58 0.58 4.58
C GLN A 120 4.87 0.67 5.94
N SER A 121 4.23 -0.42 6.39
CA SER A 121 3.57 -0.46 7.70
C SER A 121 4.57 -0.29 8.87
N LYS A 122 5.79 -0.84 8.73
CA LYS A 122 6.85 -0.68 9.73
C LYS A 122 7.37 0.76 9.74
N ASP A 123 7.63 1.32 8.57
CA ASP A 123 8.16 2.68 8.43
C ASP A 123 7.14 3.73 8.91
N LEU A 124 5.84 3.53 8.67
CA LEU A 124 4.78 4.38 9.23
C LEU A 124 4.71 4.27 10.77
N THR A 125 4.96 3.08 11.32
CA THR A 125 5.03 2.88 12.78
C THR A 125 6.22 3.63 13.38
N GLU A 126 7.38 3.56 12.72
CA GLU A 126 8.58 4.31 13.09
C GLU A 126 8.35 5.83 13.02
N ALA A 127 7.71 6.30 11.96
CA ALA A 127 7.34 7.70 11.78
C ALA A 127 6.42 8.21 12.90
N ALA A 128 5.41 7.43 13.27
CA ALA A 128 4.52 7.75 14.38
C ALA A 128 5.26 7.77 15.74
N ALA A 129 6.17 6.82 15.98
CA ALA A 129 6.99 6.81 17.19
C ALA A 129 7.89 8.06 17.30
N ALA A 130 8.46 8.53 16.18
CA ALA A 130 9.24 9.77 16.13
C ALA A 130 8.41 11.03 16.46
N LEU A 131 7.08 10.96 16.31
CA LEU A 131 6.13 11.98 16.74
C LEU A 131 5.63 11.80 18.18
N GLY A 132 6.13 10.80 18.91
CA GLY A 132 5.70 10.48 20.27
C GLY A 132 4.41 9.67 20.35
N ILE A 133 3.91 9.13 19.24
CA ILE A 133 2.71 8.30 19.20
C ILE A 133 3.12 6.85 19.47
N THR A 134 2.87 6.37 20.69
CA THR A 134 3.32 5.03 21.15
C THR A 134 2.21 3.97 21.13
N LYS A 135 0.95 4.37 20.90
CA LYS A 135 -0.21 3.45 20.81
C LYS A 135 -0.91 3.62 19.46
N LEU A 136 -0.53 2.78 18.49
CA LEU A 136 -1.13 2.74 17.15
C LEU A 136 -2.11 1.59 16.95
N ALA A 137 -1.95 0.50 17.69
CA ALA A 137 -2.91 -0.59 17.69
C ALA A 137 -4.06 -0.28 18.64
N ARG A 138 -5.31 -0.58 18.23
CA ARG A 138 -6.38 -0.77 19.21
C ARG A 138 -5.96 -1.91 20.13
N ALA A 139 -6.10 -1.72 21.45
CA ALA A 139 -6.20 -2.85 22.35
C ALA A 139 -7.29 -3.77 21.79
N LYS A 140 -6.92 -5.01 21.45
CA LYS A 140 -7.89 -6.06 21.24
C LYS A 140 -8.49 -6.44 22.58
#